data_AF-A0A7Y2J591-F1
#
_entry.id   AF-A0A7Y2J591-F1
#
_cell.length_a   1.000
_cell.length_b   1.000
_cell.length_c   1.000
_cell.angle_alpha   90.00
_cell.angle_beta   90.00
_cell.angle_gamma   90.00
#
_symmetry.space_group_name_H-M   'P 1'
#
loop_
_entity.id
_entity.type
_entity.pdbx_description
1 polymer ?
#
loop_
_entity_poly.entity_id
_entity_poly.type
_entity_poly.pdbx_seq_one_letter_code
_entity_poly.pdbx_strand_id
1 'polypeptide(L)'
;MKSMIFEVTIVDQHSLILPDEIVRPFKEAGHQRVLAKACFNGKEVDFHAALQNDKNGLNRMTFGKTLQKKLGVFINDYFELQLFEDRSKYGVEMPEELNAVFQSDQEAFDRFEMLTPGRQRSIIYSIKRYKNSQTRIDKSLMVGENLKKGISDLKLILKHN
;
A
#
# COMPACT_ATOMS: atom_id res chain seq x y z
N MET A 1 -17.12 4.69 3.18
CA MET A 1 -17.66 3.43 3.73
C MET A 1 -16.72 2.88 4.81
N LYS A 2 -17.25 2.19 5.83
CA LYS A 2 -16.45 1.44 6.83
C LYS A 2 -17.16 0.14 7.23
N SER A 3 -16.42 -0.88 7.60
CA SER A 3 -16.95 -2.13 8.16
C SER A 3 -17.20 -2.00 9.67
N MET A 4 -17.87 -3.00 10.24
CA MET A 4 -17.74 -3.30 11.68
C MET A 4 -16.31 -3.73 12.01
N ILE A 5 -15.95 -3.70 13.29
CA ILE A 5 -14.72 -4.32 13.80
C ILE A 5 -14.96 -5.84 13.84
N PHE A 6 -13.95 -6.61 13.45
CA PHE A 6 -14.00 -8.06 13.43
C PHE A 6 -12.64 -8.65 13.80
N GLU A 7 -12.66 -9.86 14.32
CA GLU A 7 -11.45 -10.57 14.73
C GLU A 7 -10.84 -11.32 13.54
N VAL A 8 -9.53 -11.32 13.45
CA VAL A 8 -8.76 -12.06 12.44
C VAL A 8 -7.53 -12.70 13.07
N THR A 9 -6.99 -13.70 12.39
CA THR A 9 -5.69 -14.28 12.71
C THR A 9 -4.83 -14.41 11.45
N ILE A 10 -3.53 -14.56 11.66
CA ILE A 10 -2.55 -14.78 10.60
C ILE A 10 -2.61 -16.26 10.20
N VAL A 11 -3.04 -16.53 8.96
CA VAL A 11 -3.28 -17.89 8.47
C VAL A 11 -2.02 -18.52 7.85
N ASP A 12 -1.10 -17.69 7.36
CA ASP A 12 0.20 -18.14 6.81
C ASP A 12 1.32 -17.14 7.19
N GLN A 13 2.41 -17.02 6.42
CA GLN A 13 3.47 -16.09 6.80
C GLN A 13 3.06 -14.61 6.66
N HIS A 14 2.11 -14.29 5.77
CA HIS A 14 1.85 -12.93 5.29
C HIS A 14 0.38 -12.63 4.98
N SER A 15 -0.58 -13.49 5.33
CA SER A 15 -1.98 -13.32 4.91
C SER A 15 -2.99 -13.44 6.04
N LEU A 16 -4.08 -12.70 5.88
CA LEU A 16 -5.32 -12.82 6.65
C LEU A 16 -6.40 -13.39 5.73
N ILE A 17 -7.29 -14.22 6.29
CA ILE A 17 -8.56 -14.56 5.67
C ILE A 17 -9.62 -13.61 6.23
N LEU A 18 -10.40 -13.02 5.34
CA LEU A 18 -11.44 -12.06 5.70
C LEU A 18 -12.82 -12.68 5.50
N PRO A 19 -13.79 -12.42 6.40
CA PRO A 19 -15.16 -12.86 6.21
C PRO A 19 -15.81 -12.21 4.98
N ASP A 20 -16.64 -12.96 4.25
CA ASP A 20 -17.27 -12.47 3.02
C ASP A 20 -18.23 -11.31 3.29
N GLU A 21 -18.99 -11.39 4.37
CA GLU A 21 -19.93 -10.36 4.80
C GLU A 21 -19.24 -9.00 5.06
N ILE A 22 -17.95 -9.02 5.41
CA ILE A 22 -17.15 -7.80 5.59
C ILE A 22 -16.63 -7.28 4.25
N VAL A 23 -16.21 -8.16 3.34
CA VAL A 23 -15.51 -7.80 2.10
C VAL A 23 -16.47 -7.50 0.95
N ARG A 24 -17.59 -8.20 0.87
CA ARG A 24 -18.57 -8.11 -0.21
C ARG A 24 -19.09 -6.69 -0.44
N PRO A 25 -19.49 -5.90 0.58
CA PRO A 25 -19.95 -4.52 0.38
C PRO A 25 -18.90 -3.62 -0.29
N PHE A 26 -17.61 -3.84 0.01
CA PHE A 26 -16.52 -3.09 -0.62
C PHE A 26 -16.37 -3.43 -2.10
N LYS A 27 -16.45 -4.71 -2.45
CA LYS A 27 -16.33 -5.18 -3.83
C LYS A 27 -17.52 -4.78 -4.69
N GLU A 28 -18.74 -4.87 -4.16
CA GLU A 28 -19.96 -4.43 -4.84
C GLU A 28 -19.94 -2.92 -5.12
N ALA A 29 -19.32 -2.14 -4.23
CA ALA A 29 -19.04 -0.71 -4.45
C ALA A 29 -17.82 -0.44 -5.36
N GLY A 30 -17.21 -1.48 -5.95
CA GLY A 30 -16.07 -1.35 -6.88
C GLY A 30 -14.70 -1.17 -6.21
N HIS A 31 -14.62 -1.25 -4.88
CA HIS A 31 -13.35 -1.11 -4.17
C HIS A 31 -12.54 -2.42 -4.21
N GLN A 32 -11.46 -2.40 -4.98
CA GLN A 32 -10.45 -3.47 -4.99
C GLN A 32 -9.41 -3.33 -3.86
N ARG A 33 -9.41 -2.18 -3.18
CA ARG A 33 -8.48 -1.82 -2.11
C ARG A 33 -9.20 -1.09 -0.99
N VAL A 34 -8.67 -1.24 0.21
CA VAL A 34 -9.19 -0.63 1.44
C VAL A 34 -8.05 -0.07 2.25
N LEU A 35 -8.37 0.93 3.07
CA LEU A 35 -7.57 1.27 4.24
C LEU A 35 -8.02 0.35 5.37
N ALA A 36 -7.09 -0.29 6.06
CA ALA A 36 -7.38 -1.16 7.19
C ALA A 36 -6.70 -0.63 8.44
N LYS A 37 -7.41 -0.70 9.56
CA LYS A 37 -6.90 -0.41 10.90
C LYS A 37 -6.88 -1.70 11.69
N ALA A 38 -5.70 -2.12 12.16
CA ALA A 38 -5.54 -3.29 13.01
C ALA A 38 -5.17 -2.88 14.44
N CYS A 39 -5.79 -3.53 15.43
CA CYS A 39 -5.61 -3.22 16.86
C CYS A 39 -5.29 -4.49 17.65
N PHE A 40 -4.28 -4.42 18.53
CA PHE A 40 -3.90 -5.52 19.43
C PHE A 40 -3.20 -4.97 20.67
N ASN A 41 -3.68 -5.31 21.86
CA ASN A 41 -3.09 -4.90 23.15
C ASN A 41 -2.76 -3.39 23.23
N GLY A 42 -3.69 -2.54 22.78
CA GLY A 42 -3.54 -1.08 22.79
C GLY A 42 -2.59 -0.51 21.73
N LYS A 43 -2.00 -1.36 20.87
CA LYS A 43 -1.25 -0.92 19.69
C LYS A 43 -2.16 -0.89 18.48
N GLU A 44 -1.92 0.07 17.60
CA GLU A 44 -2.69 0.26 16.37
C GLU A 44 -1.75 0.39 15.16
N VAL A 45 -2.16 -0.15 14.02
CA VAL A 45 -1.48 0.06 12.74
C VAL A 45 -2.47 0.23 11.61
N ASP A 46 -2.30 1.32 10.87
CA ASP A 46 -3.07 1.61 9.66
C ASP A 46 -2.26 1.24 8.41
N PHE A 47 -2.93 0.66 7.42
CA PHE A 47 -2.28 0.26 6.17
C PHE A 47 -3.26 0.13 4.99
N HIS A 48 -2.75 0.41 3.79
CA HIS A 48 -3.49 0.18 2.55
C HIS A 48 -3.28 -1.26 2.06
N ALA A 49 -4.35 -1.97 1.74
CA ALA A 49 -4.25 -3.33 1.23
C ALA A 49 -5.26 -3.62 0.12
N ALA A 50 -4.90 -4.60 -0.73
CA ALA A 50 -5.81 -5.13 -1.74
C ALA A 50 -6.72 -6.19 -1.12
N LEU A 51 -7.98 -6.21 -1.55
CA LEU A 51 -8.90 -7.31 -1.33
C LEU A 51 -8.71 -8.31 -2.47
N GLN A 52 -8.22 -9.51 -2.15
CA GLN A 52 -7.90 -10.54 -3.13
C GLN A 52 -8.86 -11.73 -2.98
N ASN A 53 -9.18 -12.41 -4.07
CA ASN A 53 -9.80 -13.73 -4.01
C ASN A 53 -8.69 -14.76 -4.23
N ASP A 54 -8.61 -15.77 -3.39
CA ASP A 54 -7.82 -16.94 -3.75
C ASP A 54 -8.58 -17.86 -4.71
N LYS A 55 -7.89 -18.90 -5.18
CA LYS A 55 -8.44 -19.88 -6.14
C LYS A 55 -9.65 -20.64 -5.59
N ASN A 56 -9.85 -20.64 -4.27
CA ASN A 56 -10.94 -21.31 -3.58
C ASN A 56 -12.09 -20.35 -3.26
N GLY A 57 -12.01 -19.10 -3.71
CA GLY A 57 -13.03 -18.06 -3.46
C GLY A 57 -12.90 -17.39 -2.09
N LEU A 58 -11.86 -17.68 -1.30
CA LEU A 58 -11.67 -17.02 0.00
C LEU A 58 -11.13 -15.60 -0.20
N ASN A 59 -11.63 -14.68 0.60
CA ASN A 59 -11.15 -13.30 0.62
C ASN A 59 -9.84 -13.22 1.41
N ARG A 60 -8.79 -12.70 0.79
CA ARG A 60 -7.46 -12.56 1.38
C ARG A 60 -6.98 -11.11 1.38
N MET A 61 -6.17 -10.81 2.39
CA MET A 61 -5.46 -9.55 2.54
C MET A 61 -4.03 -9.81 3.00
N THR A 62 -3.08 -9.11 2.41
CA THR A 62 -1.67 -9.21 2.82
C THR A 62 -1.43 -8.46 4.13
N PHE A 63 -0.85 -9.15 5.10
CA PHE A 63 -0.39 -8.64 6.39
C PHE A 63 1.04 -9.10 6.65
N GLY A 64 2.00 -8.39 6.04
CA GLY A 64 3.41 -8.76 6.04
C GLY A 64 4.14 -8.54 7.37
N LYS A 65 5.39 -9.03 7.46
CA LYS A 65 6.21 -9.01 8.68
C LYS A 65 6.41 -7.63 9.30
N THR A 66 6.46 -6.57 8.48
CA THR A 66 6.56 -5.19 8.98
C THR A 66 5.33 -4.79 9.80
N LEU A 67 4.13 -5.15 9.35
CA LEU A 67 2.88 -4.86 10.06
C LEU A 67 2.77 -5.73 11.31
N GLN A 68 3.09 -7.02 11.20
CA GLN A 68 3.14 -7.95 12.35
C GLN A 68 4.04 -7.41 13.47
N LYS A 69 5.27 -6.96 13.14
CA LYS A 69 6.21 -6.38 14.11
C LYS A 69 5.70 -5.07 14.73
N LYS A 70 5.06 -4.20 13.94
CA LYS A 70 4.51 -2.94 14.44
C LYS A 70 3.38 -3.18 15.45
N LEU A 71 2.47 -4.08 15.10
CA LEU A 71 1.32 -4.43 15.93
C LEU A 71 1.72 -5.32 17.12
N GLY A 72 2.80 -6.10 16.98
CA GLY A 72 3.29 -7.01 18.01
C GLY A 72 2.56 -8.35 18.05
N VAL A 73 2.10 -8.83 16.90
CA VAL A 73 1.36 -10.11 16.76
C VAL A 73 2.21 -11.19 16.11
N PHE A 74 1.92 -12.44 16.46
CA PHE A 74 2.50 -13.66 15.93
C PHE A 74 1.42 -14.55 15.29
N ILE A 75 1.85 -15.65 14.67
CA ILE A 75 0.92 -16.65 14.13
C ILE A 75 0.09 -17.20 15.30
N ASN A 76 -1.22 -17.41 15.07
CA ASN A 76 -2.23 -17.81 16.06
C ASN A 76 -2.69 -16.73 17.04
N ASP A 77 -2.09 -15.53 17.03
CA ASP A 77 -2.70 -14.41 17.74
C ASP A 77 -3.99 -13.99 17.03
N TYR A 78 -4.99 -13.66 17.83
CA TYR A 78 -6.23 -13.05 17.38
C TYR A 78 -6.18 -11.55 17.66
N PHE A 79 -6.55 -10.74 16.68
CA PHE A 79 -6.52 -9.29 16.80
C PHE A 79 -7.67 -8.67 16.00
N GLU A 80 -7.97 -7.42 16.34
CA GLU A 80 -9.09 -6.69 15.74
C GLU A 80 -8.65 -6.03 14.43
N LEU A 81 -9.55 -6.06 13.44
CA LEU A 81 -9.40 -5.39 12.17
C LEU A 81 -10.67 -4.60 11.83
N GLN A 82 -10.51 -3.44 11.21
CA GLN A 82 -11.60 -2.67 10.62
C GLN A 82 -11.21 -2.18 9.24
N LEU A 83 -12.12 -2.30 8.28
CA LEU A 83 -11.92 -1.83 6.90
C LEU A 83 -12.59 -0.48 6.67
N PHE A 84 -11.95 0.35 5.87
CA PHE A 84 -12.39 1.65 5.44
C PHE A 84 -12.20 1.78 3.94
N GLU A 85 -13.06 2.58 3.32
CA GLU A 85 -12.91 2.99 1.93
C GLU A 85 -11.54 3.63 1.70
N ASP A 86 -10.80 3.12 0.71
CA ASP A 86 -9.54 3.74 0.31
C ASP A 86 -9.81 4.93 -0.61
N ARG A 87 -9.69 6.14 -0.04
CA ARG A 87 -9.85 7.41 -0.76
C ARG A 87 -8.54 7.97 -1.30
N SER A 88 -7.43 7.24 -1.15
CA SER A 88 -6.15 7.70 -1.68
C SER A 88 -6.13 7.58 -3.21
N LYS A 89 -5.70 8.64 -3.90
CA LYS A 89 -5.61 8.68 -5.36
C LYS A 89 -4.84 7.49 -5.94
N TYR A 90 -3.76 7.12 -5.25
CA TYR A 90 -2.86 6.06 -5.71
C TYR A 90 -3.05 4.74 -4.95
N GLY A 91 -4.04 4.57 -4.06
CA GLY A 91 -4.15 3.35 -3.23
C GLY A 91 -2.97 3.14 -2.26
N VAL A 92 -2.23 4.23 -2.01
CA VAL A 92 -1.12 4.43 -1.09
C VAL A 92 -0.89 5.94 -0.95
N GLU A 93 -0.52 6.38 0.24
CA GLU A 93 -0.14 7.79 0.49
C GLU A 93 1.23 8.12 -0.14
N MET A 94 1.28 9.21 -0.91
CA MET A 94 2.47 9.77 -1.56
C MET A 94 3.44 10.38 -0.53
N PRO A 95 4.73 10.03 -0.53
CA PRO A 95 5.75 10.71 0.27
C PRO A 95 5.84 12.20 -0.07
N GLU A 96 6.07 13.04 0.93
CA GLU A 96 6.26 14.49 0.74
C GLU A 96 7.40 14.79 -0.23
N GLU A 97 8.50 14.03 -0.16
CA GLU A 97 9.68 14.26 -1.01
C GLU A 97 9.40 13.97 -2.48
N LEU A 98 8.64 12.90 -2.76
CA LEU A 98 8.25 12.56 -4.14
C LEU A 98 7.21 13.55 -4.67
N ASN A 99 6.28 13.97 -3.82
CA ASN A 99 5.30 14.99 -4.16
C ASN A 99 5.96 16.33 -4.49
N ALA A 100 6.95 16.76 -3.71
CA ALA A 100 7.69 18.00 -3.96
C ALA A 100 8.39 18.00 -5.32
N VAL A 101 9.00 16.87 -5.71
CA VAL A 101 9.60 16.71 -7.04
C VAL A 101 8.55 16.90 -8.13
N PHE A 102 7.40 16.22 -8.02
CA PHE A 102 6.32 16.34 -9.01
C PHE A 102 5.68 17.73 -9.05
N GLN A 103 5.64 18.46 -7.94
CA GLN A 103 5.18 19.84 -7.92
C GLN A 103 6.17 20.79 -8.61
N SER A 104 7.47 20.48 -8.58
CA SER A 104 8.52 21.30 -9.20
C SER A 104 8.81 20.94 -10.65
N ASP A 105 8.52 19.70 -11.06
CA ASP A 105 8.82 19.15 -12.38
C ASP A 105 7.56 18.53 -12.99
N GLN A 106 6.83 19.35 -13.75
CA GLN A 106 5.56 18.96 -14.37
C GLN A 106 5.76 17.84 -15.41
N GLU A 107 6.87 17.84 -16.15
CA GLU A 107 7.13 16.79 -17.15
C GLU A 107 7.26 15.42 -16.46
N ALA A 108 8.03 15.36 -15.36
CA ALA A 108 8.15 14.14 -14.57
C ALA A 108 6.79 13.67 -14.01
N PHE A 109 5.96 14.61 -13.55
CA PHE A 109 4.62 14.30 -13.04
C PHE A 109 3.69 13.77 -14.13
N ASP A 110 3.66 14.39 -15.31
CA ASP A 110 2.84 13.94 -16.43
C ASP A 110 3.23 12.51 -16.86
N ARG A 111 4.53 12.23 -16.91
CA ARG A 111 5.03 10.87 -17.18
C ARG A 111 4.60 9.88 -16.11
N PHE A 112 4.61 10.27 -14.84
CA PHE A 112 4.11 9.44 -13.74
C PHE A 112 2.59 9.17 -13.84
N GLU A 113 1.81 10.20 -14.16
CA GLU A 113 0.34 10.10 -14.27
C GLU A 113 -0.10 9.21 -15.44
N MET A 114 0.70 9.11 -16.50
CA MET A 114 0.46 8.19 -17.63
C MET A 114 0.71 6.71 -17.29
N LEU A 115 1.37 6.40 -16.17
CA LEU A 115 1.64 5.03 -15.76
C LEU A 115 0.37 4.32 -15.28
N THR A 116 0.36 2.99 -15.37
CA THR A 116 -0.74 2.22 -14.79
C THR A 116 -0.81 2.43 -13.26
N PRO A 117 -1.99 2.35 -12.64
CA PRO A 117 -2.13 2.53 -11.18
C PRO A 117 -1.25 1.58 -10.35
N GLY A 118 -0.97 0.37 -10.86
CA GLY A 118 -0.05 -0.57 -10.23
C GLY A 118 1.40 -0.11 -10.28
N ARG A 119 1.82 0.52 -11.37
CA ARG A 119 3.18 1.04 -11.53
C ARG A 119 3.40 2.30 -10.70
N GLN A 120 2.43 3.23 -10.70
CA GLN A 120 2.43 4.41 -9.82
C GLN A 120 2.63 4.00 -8.35
N ARG A 121 1.81 3.07 -7.87
CA ARG A 121 1.94 2.50 -6.52
C ARG A 121 3.32 1.94 -6.24
N SER A 122 3.85 1.16 -7.18
CA SER A 122 5.14 0.50 -7.00
C SER A 122 6.28 1.51 -6.87
N ILE A 123 6.24 2.60 -7.64
CA ILE A 123 7.19 3.71 -7.51
C ILE A 123 7.05 4.36 -6.14
N ILE A 124 5.83 4.67 -5.70
CA ILE A 124 5.58 5.26 -4.37
C ILE A 124 6.15 4.36 -3.26
N TYR A 125 5.84 3.05 -3.28
CA TYR A 125 6.39 2.10 -2.31
C TYR A 125 7.93 2.01 -2.36
N SER A 126 8.52 2.15 -3.56
CA SER A 126 9.96 2.11 -3.73
C SER A 126 10.68 3.28 -3.05
N ILE A 127 10.00 4.42 -2.90
CA ILE A 127 10.47 5.58 -2.13
C ILE A 127 10.14 5.41 -0.63
N LYS A 128 8.90 5.05 -0.28
CA LYS A 128 8.46 4.90 1.13
C LYS A 128 9.31 3.92 1.95
N ARG A 129 9.93 2.93 1.32
CA ARG A 129 10.77 1.94 2.03
C ARG A 129 12.02 2.55 2.69
N TYR A 130 12.48 3.72 2.22
CA TYR A 130 13.64 4.40 2.79
C TYR A 130 13.24 5.21 4.02
N LYS A 131 13.91 4.94 5.15
CA LYS A 131 13.63 5.58 6.44
C LYS A 131 14.18 7.01 6.54
N ASN A 132 15.36 7.24 5.96
CA ASN A 132 16.03 8.53 5.98
C ASN A 132 15.42 9.47 4.93
N SER A 133 15.08 10.70 5.34
CA SER A 133 14.46 11.69 4.45
C SER A 133 15.38 12.13 3.31
N GLN A 134 16.67 12.42 3.57
CA GLN A 134 17.62 12.74 2.51
C GLN A 134 17.69 11.65 1.44
N THR A 135 17.70 10.38 1.83
CA THR A 135 17.64 9.27 0.87
C THR A 135 16.33 9.26 0.07
N ARG A 136 15.19 9.63 0.66
CA ARG A 136 13.92 9.78 -0.08
C ARG A 136 13.97 10.95 -1.05
N ILE A 137 14.60 12.07 -0.69
CA ILE A 137 14.82 13.22 -1.59
C ILE A 137 15.64 12.76 -2.80
N ASP A 138 16.83 12.19 -2.57
CA ASP A 138 17.76 11.78 -3.62
C ASP A 138 17.11 10.78 -4.58
N LYS A 139 16.36 9.81 -4.02
CA LYS A 139 15.65 8.81 -4.81
C LYS A 139 14.43 9.36 -5.54
N SER A 140 13.75 10.35 -4.99
CA SER A 140 12.62 11.01 -5.66
C SER A 140 13.10 11.83 -6.86
N LEU A 141 14.20 12.57 -6.73
CA LEU A 141 14.83 13.29 -7.83
C LEU A 141 15.23 12.33 -8.95
N MET A 142 15.86 11.22 -8.59
CA MET A 142 16.24 10.16 -9.53
C MET A 142 15.03 9.55 -10.26
N VAL A 143 13.92 9.32 -9.55
CA VAL A 143 12.67 8.87 -10.18
C VAL A 143 12.19 9.89 -11.20
N GLY A 144 12.14 11.18 -10.85
CA GLY A 144 11.71 12.24 -11.75
C GLY A 144 12.52 12.28 -13.04
N GLU A 145 13.85 12.28 -12.93
CA GLU A 145 14.76 12.26 -14.09
C GLU A 145 14.58 11.01 -14.96
N ASN A 146 14.48 9.83 -14.35
CA ASN A 146 14.31 8.58 -15.10
C ASN A 146 12.94 8.50 -15.79
N LEU A 147 11.88 9.05 -15.19
CA LEU A 147 10.56 9.12 -15.82
C LEU A 147 10.56 9.98 -17.08
N LYS A 148 11.25 11.14 -17.05
CA LYS A 148 11.43 11.99 -18.24
C LYS A 148 12.15 11.24 -19.37
N LYS A 149 13.11 10.38 -19.03
CA LYS A 149 13.80 9.48 -19.97
C LYS A 149 12.95 8.29 -20.45
N GLY A 150 11.69 8.18 -20.03
CA GLY A 150 10.79 7.07 -20.37
C GLY A 150 11.07 5.77 -19.61
N ILE A 151 11.95 5.81 -18.60
CA ILE A 151 12.27 4.64 -17.79
C ILE A 151 11.20 4.52 -16.70
N SER A 152 10.46 3.43 -16.72
CA SER A 152 9.45 3.12 -15.69
C SER A 152 9.65 1.74 -15.05
N ASP A 153 10.65 0.97 -15.49
CA ASP A 153 10.99 -0.30 -14.86
C ASP A 153 11.53 -0.07 -13.44
N LEU A 154 10.92 -0.70 -12.43
CA LEU A 154 11.32 -0.59 -11.02
C LEU A 154 12.77 -1.01 -10.77
N LYS A 155 13.31 -1.92 -11.58
CA LYS A 155 14.71 -2.38 -11.49
C LYS A 155 15.69 -1.29 -11.96
N LEU A 156 15.22 -0.32 -12.74
CA LEU A 156 16.04 0.71 -13.38
C LEU A 156 15.72 2.12 -12.87
N ILE A 157 14.49 2.38 -12.41
CA ILE A 157 13.99 3.71 -11.99
C ILE A 157 14.79 4.31 -10.82
N LEU A 158 15.41 3.46 -9.98
CA LEU A 158 16.23 3.87 -8.83
C LEU A 158 17.73 3.71 -9.08
N LYS A 159 18.15 3.57 -10.33
CA LYS A 159 19.55 3.50 -10.77
C LYS A 159 19.90 4.74 -11.57
N HIS A 160 21.18 5.11 -11.52
CA HIS A 160 21.73 6.06 -12.48
C HIS A 160 21.79 5.35 -13.84
N ASN A 161 21.07 5.90 -14.82
CA ASN A 161 21.12 5.51 -16.22
C ASN A 161 21.53 6.70 -17.07
#